data_AF-A0A957ACN4-F1
#
_entry.id   AF-A0A957ACN4-F1
#
_cell.length_a   1.000
_cell.length_b   1.000
_cell.length_c   1.000
_cell.angle_alpha   90.00
_cell.angle_beta   90.00
_cell.angle_gamma   90.00
#
_symmetry.space_group_name_H-M   'P 1'
#
loop_
_entity.id
_entity.type
_entity.pdbx_description
1 polymer ?
#
loop_
_entity_poly.entity_id
_entity_poly.type
_entity_poly.pdbx_seq_one_letter_code
_entity_poly.pdbx_strand_id
1 'polypeptide(L)'
;MHPSIIDLTADCATEHERDMTMNDINATPATRSTNHTGELIYRFEAQLGEPFPVGVFDDGIRFHNNFDGRISDGPFAGARIYGLDEFKLRPDGVGEVVAPEAIDAGNVRASVHVRGYVVPPDGLEMPPLEAIATPGFEFPDLDFRFTGSATLATTSPEFTWLNSTIAILEGTVNMGTGTIKVEARAA
;
A
#
# COMPACT_ATOMS: atom_id res chain seq x y z
N MET A 1 -84.11 5.25 5.95
CA MET A 1 -84.24 4.94 4.51
C MET A 1 -83.58 6.08 3.73
N HIS A 2 -82.96 5.79 2.59
CA HIS A 2 -82.51 6.78 1.59
C HIS A 2 -83.69 7.17 0.66
N PRO A 3 -83.59 8.10 -0.33
CA PRO A 3 -82.41 8.66 -1.03
C PRO A 3 -82.01 10.08 -0.51
N SER A 4 -81.56 11.13 -1.24
CA SER A 4 -81.26 11.32 -2.68
C SER A 4 -80.19 12.39 -2.99
N ILE A 5 -79.32 12.06 -3.95
CA ILE A 5 -78.90 12.80 -5.17
C ILE A 5 -78.76 14.34 -5.12
N ILE A 6 -77.55 14.83 -5.45
CA ILE A 6 -77.32 15.80 -6.55
C ILE A 6 -75.85 15.76 -7.04
N ASP A 7 -75.66 16.24 -8.26
CA ASP A 7 -74.49 16.18 -9.14
C ASP A 7 -74.06 17.62 -9.55
N LEU A 8 -72.84 17.97 -9.97
CA LEU A 8 -71.62 17.20 -10.28
C LEU A 8 -70.37 18.14 -10.24
N THR A 9 -69.26 17.73 -10.90
CA THR A 9 -68.12 18.52 -11.43
C THR A 9 -68.43 19.95 -11.93
N ALA A 10 -67.51 20.93 -11.92
CA ALA A 10 -66.10 20.98 -11.48
C ALA A 10 -65.58 22.44 -11.41
N ASP A 11 -64.30 22.62 -11.00
CA ASP A 11 -63.21 23.23 -11.81
C ASP A 11 -62.29 24.24 -11.04
N CYS A 12 -61.05 24.37 -11.52
CA CYS A 12 -60.04 25.40 -11.30
C CYS A 12 -59.63 25.81 -9.85
N ALA A 13 -58.52 25.23 -9.38
CA ALA A 13 -57.65 25.85 -8.37
C ALA A 13 -56.17 25.40 -8.47
N THR A 14 -55.43 26.05 -9.38
CA THR A 14 -53.99 26.43 -9.29
C THR A 14 -52.96 25.47 -8.69
N GLU A 15 -51.92 25.18 -9.47
CA GLU A 15 -50.62 24.71 -8.99
C GLU A 15 -50.03 25.67 -7.94
N HIS A 16 -49.22 25.13 -7.02
CA HIS A 16 -48.48 25.94 -6.05
C HIS A 16 -47.04 25.43 -5.96
N GLU A 17 -46.15 26.03 -6.75
CA GLU A 17 -44.72 25.76 -6.69
C GLU A 17 -44.20 26.03 -5.28
N ARG A 18 -43.72 24.98 -4.60
CA ARG A 18 -42.97 25.13 -3.35
C ARG A 18 -41.51 25.23 -3.66
N ASP A 19 -41.06 26.48 -3.77
CA ASP A 19 -39.66 26.87 -3.91
C ASP A 19 -38.76 26.17 -2.87
N MET A 20 -38.02 25.16 -3.31
CA MET A 20 -37.06 24.45 -2.48
C MET A 20 -35.77 25.27 -2.39
N THR A 21 -35.77 26.26 -1.48
CA THR A 21 -34.57 27.08 -1.23
C THR A 21 -33.36 26.19 -0.89
N MET A 22 -32.33 26.28 -1.74
CA MET A 22 -31.26 25.29 -1.90
C MET A 22 -30.15 25.41 -0.85
N ASN A 23 -30.49 25.72 0.41
CA ASN A 23 -29.55 26.15 1.45
C ASN A 23 -29.25 25.11 2.55
N ASP A 24 -30.11 24.12 2.78
CA ASP A 24 -29.93 23.12 3.86
C ASP A 24 -29.06 21.91 3.47
N ILE A 25 -28.08 22.11 2.58
CA ILE A 25 -27.00 21.14 2.35
C ILE A 25 -26.08 21.23 3.58
N ASN A 26 -26.49 20.54 4.65
CA ASN A 26 -25.77 20.50 5.93
C ASN A 26 -24.30 20.17 5.69
N ALA A 27 -23.42 21.13 5.97
CA ALA A 27 -21.99 20.93 5.87
C ALA A 27 -21.57 19.84 6.87
N THR A 28 -21.28 18.64 6.38
CA THR A 28 -20.49 17.66 7.13
C THR A 28 -19.29 18.40 7.70
N PRO A 29 -19.05 18.36 9.03
CA PRO A 29 -17.94 19.09 9.62
C PRO A 29 -16.65 18.58 8.97
N ALA A 30 -16.01 19.44 8.19
CA ALA A 30 -14.85 19.06 7.42
C ALA A 30 -13.78 18.55 8.39
N THR A 31 -13.52 17.23 8.36
CA THR A 31 -12.54 16.58 9.21
C THR A 31 -11.23 17.35 9.04
N ARG A 32 -10.81 18.02 10.11
CA ARG A 32 -9.71 18.98 10.05
C ARG A 32 -8.45 18.22 9.70
N SER A 33 -8.06 18.27 8.42
CA SER A 33 -6.91 17.54 7.89
C SER A 33 -5.67 17.90 8.71
N THR A 34 -5.26 16.96 9.56
CA THR A 34 -3.97 16.98 10.23
C THR A 34 -2.94 16.73 9.16
N ASN A 35 -1.99 17.66 9.01
CA ASN A 35 -0.92 17.47 8.05
C ASN A 35 0.10 16.48 8.63
N HIS A 36 0.11 15.26 8.08
CA HIS A 36 1.00 14.18 8.51
C HIS A 36 2.32 14.12 7.71
N THR A 37 2.55 15.01 6.72
CA THR A 37 3.76 14.99 5.89
C THR A 37 5.05 14.95 6.73
N GLY A 38 5.88 13.94 6.48
CA GLY A 38 7.13 13.68 7.18
C GLY A 38 7.01 12.81 8.45
N GLU A 39 5.80 12.55 8.96
CA GLU A 39 5.59 11.66 10.12
C GLU A 39 5.98 10.22 9.79
N LEU A 40 6.51 9.52 10.81
CA LEU A 40 6.91 8.12 10.72
C LEU A 40 5.68 7.20 10.81
N ILE A 41 5.38 6.49 9.73
CA ILE A 41 4.29 5.51 9.67
C ILE A 41 4.76 4.18 10.27
N TYR A 42 5.95 3.72 9.88
CA TYR A 42 6.64 2.59 10.52
C TYR A 42 8.13 2.58 10.20
N ARG A 43 8.92 1.89 11.03
CA ARG A 43 10.21 1.31 10.63
C ARG A 43 10.16 -0.19 10.90
N PHE A 44 10.65 -1.03 10.00
CA PHE A 44 10.69 -2.48 10.20
C PHE A 44 12.03 -3.11 9.87
N GLU A 45 12.28 -4.26 10.49
CA GLU A 45 13.31 -5.22 10.08
C GLU A 45 12.63 -6.56 9.77
N ALA A 46 12.97 -7.16 8.63
CA ALA A 46 12.37 -8.39 8.12
C ALA A 46 13.41 -9.33 7.49
N GLN A 47 13.00 -10.57 7.30
CA GLN A 47 13.78 -11.64 6.71
C GLN A 47 13.07 -12.14 5.45
N LEU A 48 13.77 -12.09 4.30
CA LEU A 48 13.41 -12.83 3.10
C LEU A 48 13.50 -14.33 3.37
N GLY A 49 12.51 -15.07 2.89
CA GLY A 49 12.58 -16.52 2.77
C GLY A 49 13.47 -16.96 1.60
N GLU A 50 13.49 -18.27 1.32
CA GLU A 50 14.16 -18.83 0.15
C GLU A 50 13.64 -18.18 -1.15
N PRO A 51 14.51 -17.58 -1.98
CA PRO A 51 14.07 -16.93 -3.23
C PRO A 51 13.45 -17.95 -4.18
N PHE A 52 12.26 -17.64 -4.70
CA PHE A 52 11.55 -18.50 -5.66
C PHE A 52 11.66 -17.91 -7.07
N PRO A 53 12.67 -18.29 -7.89
CA PRO A 53 12.78 -17.82 -9.27
C PRO A 53 11.65 -18.38 -10.14
N VAL A 54 10.89 -17.48 -10.75
CA VAL A 54 9.81 -17.80 -11.70
C VAL A 54 10.39 -18.07 -13.10
N GLY A 55 11.46 -17.38 -13.47
CA GLY A 55 12.17 -17.57 -14.74
C GLY A 55 12.88 -16.30 -15.23
N VAL A 56 13.71 -16.46 -16.26
CA VAL A 56 14.33 -15.35 -17.01
C VAL A 56 13.43 -14.97 -18.19
N PHE A 57 13.24 -13.67 -18.39
CA PHE A 57 12.45 -13.05 -19.44
C PHE A 57 13.27 -11.94 -20.12
N ASP A 58 12.84 -11.50 -21.30
CA ASP A 58 13.48 -10.42 -22.07
C ASP A 58 13.66 -9.11 -21.27
N ASP A 59 12.84 -8.86 -20.24
CA ASP A 59 12.88 -7.67 -19.39
C ASP A 59 13.51 -7.88 -17.99
N GLY A 60 13.97 -9.09 -17.68
CA GLY A 60 14.60 -9.44 -16.40
C GLY A 60 14.30 -10.86 -15.90
N ILE A 61 14.94 -11.24 -14.79
CA ILE A 61 14.61 -12.46 -14.03
C ILE A 61 13.60 -12.11 -12.94
N ARG A 62 12.53 -12.91 -12.83
CA ARG A 62 11.42 -12.70 -11.89
C ARG A 62 11.47 -13.68 -10.74
N PHE A 63 11.07 -13.23 -9.55
CA PHE A 63 10.97 -14.02 -8.34
C PHE A 63 9.64 -13.77 -7.62
N HIS A 64 9.20 -14.73 -6.80
CA HIS A 64 8.08 -14.57 -5.87
C HIS A 64 8.60 -14.73 -4.44
N ASN A 65 9.15 -13.65 -3.88
CA ASN A 65 9.87 -13.68 -2.61
C ASN A 65 8.92 -13.43 -1.44
N ASN A 66 8.79 -14.40 -0.54
CA ASN A 66 8.05 -14.20 0.72
C ASN A 66 8.98 -13.54 1.75
N PHE A 67 8.44 -12.68 2.62
CA PHE A 67 9.17 -12.13 3.76
C PHE A 67 8.33 -12.07 5.05
N ASP A 68 9.00 -12.09 6.20
CA ASP A 68 8.40 -11.93 7.52
C ASP A 68 9.25 -11.02 8.42
N GLY A 69 8.63 -10.13 9.17
CA GLY A 69 9.35 -9.16 9.98
C GLY A 69 8.54 -8.50 11.08
N ARG A 70 9.19 -7.53 11.74
CA ARG A 70 8.65 -6.78 12.86
C ARG A 70 8.84 -5.29 12.69
N ILE A 71 7.76 -4.55 12.95
CA ILE A 71 7.80 -3.11 13.04
C ILE A 71 8.44 -2.73 14.40
N SER A 72 9.53 -1.97 14.35
CA SER A 72 10.34 -1.56 15.51
C SER A 72 10.01 -0.16 16.01
N ASP A 73 9.41 0.69 15.18
CA ASP A 73 9.11 2.10 15.46
C ASP A 73 7.89 2.59 14.66
N GLY A 74 7.30 3.72 15.06
CA GLY A 74 6.02 4.24 14.55
C GLY A 74 4.77 3.64 15.22
N PRO A 75 3.55 4.09 14.86
CA PRO A 75 2.32 3.68 15.53
C PRO A 75 1.98 2.18 15.50
N PHE A 76 2.66 1.39 14.64
CA PHE A 76 2.52 -0.07 14.57
C PHE A 76 3.64 -0.84 15.30
N ALA A 77 4.43 -0.20 16.17
CA ALA A 77 5.54 -0.85 16.88
C ALA A 77 5.13 -2.17 17.59
N GLY A 78 5.91 -3.23 17.36
CA GLY A 78 5.66 -4.60 17.83
C GLY A 78 4.81 -5.46 16.87
N ALA A 79 4.09 -4.85 15.92
CA ALA A 79 3.30 -5.57 14.92
C ALA A 79 4.18 -6.46 14.03
N ARG A 80 3.56 -7.51 13.47
CA ARG A 80 4.15 -8.31 12.40
C ARG A 80 3.90 -7.62 11.06
N ILE A 81 4.90 -7.58 10.20
CA ILE A 81 4.73 -7.23 8.78
C ILE A 81 5.19 -8.42 7.94
N TYR A 82 4.42 -8.79 6.92
CA TYR A 82 4.71 -9.95 6.07
C TYR A 82 4.04 -9.77 4.71
N GLY A 83 4.62 -10.35 3.65
CA GLY A 83 4.12 -10.19 2.30
C GLY A 83 4.79 -11.08 1.27
N LEU A 84 4.39 -10.88 0.02
CA LEU A 84 5.02 -11.45 -1.16
C LEU A 84 5.50 -10.28 -2.04
N ASP A 85 6.76 -10.31 -2.48
CA ASP A 85 7.27 -9.40 -3.50
C ASP A 85 7.34 -10.12 -4.85
N GLU A 86 6.65 -9.57 -5.86
CA GLU A 86 6.70 -9.99 -7.26
C GLU A 86 7.96 -9.42 -7.96
N PHE A 87 9.11 -9.60 -7.31
CA PHE A 87 10.38 -8.96 -7.63
C PHE A 87 10.87 -9.25 -9.04
N LYS A 88 11.40 -8.23 -9.73
CA LYS A 88 12.09 -8.41 -11.02
C LYS A 88 13.47 -7.76 -11.01
N LEU A 89 14.53 -8.57 -11.16
CA LEU A 89 15.88 -8.07 -11.39
C LEU A 89 16.11 -7.87 -12.89
N ARG A 90 16.37 -6.63 -13.29
CA ARG A 90 16.61 -6.20 -14.67
C ARG A 90 18.04 -6.55 -15.14
N PRO A 91 18.31 -6.58 -16.46
CA PRO A 91 19.66 -6.77 -17.00
C PRO A 91 20.68 -5.69 -16.60
N ASP A 92 20.24 -4.50 -16.16
CA ASP A 92 21.10 -3.42 -15.65
C ASP A 92 21.34 -3.50 -14.13
N GLY A 93 20.97 -4.61 -13.49
CA GLY A 93 21.18 -4.86 -12.06
C GLY A 93 20.18 -4.17 -11.13
N VAL A 94 19.27 -3.36 -11.64
CA VAL A 94 18.21 -2.73 -10.83
C VAL A 94 17.09 -3.74 -10.57
N GLY A 95 16.68 -3.88 -9.31
CA GLY A 95 15.49 -4.59 -8.91
C GLY A 95 14.24 -3.70 -8.98
N GLU A 96 13.14 -4.23 -9.47
CA GLU A 96 11.79 -3.65 -9.40
C GLU A 96 10.98 -4.42 -8.35
N VAL A 97 10.45 -3.71 -7.34
CA VAL A 97 9.66 -4.25 -6.23
C VAL A 97 8.18 -4.00 -6.48
N VAL A 98 7.35 -5.03 -6.30
CA VAL A 98 5.88 -4.96 -6.31
C VAL A 98 5.36 -5.89 -5.22
N ALA A 99 5.21 -5.36 -4.00
CA ALA A 99 4.87 -6.14 -2.83
C ALA A 99 3.47 -5.79 -2.28
N PRO A 100 2.47 -6.67 -2.43
CA PRO A 100 1.32 -6.75 -1.53
C PRO A 100 1.75 -7.31 -0.16
N GLU A 101 1.54 -6.51 0.89
CA GLU A 101 1.94 -6.82 2.27
C GLU A 101 0.75 -6.67 3.24
N ALA A 102 0.89 -7.26 4.42
CA ALA A 102 -0.04 -7.12 5.53
C ALA A 102 0.71 -6.76 6.82
N ILE A 103 0.19 -5.76 7.54
CA ILE A 103 0.56 -5.44 8.92
C ILE A 103 -0.51 -6.04 9.84
N ASP A 104 -0.10 -6.90 10.78
CA ASP A 104 -0.96 -7.43 11.84
C ASP A 104 -0.47 -6.99 13.24
N ALA A 105 -1.24 -6.07 13.83
CA ALA A 105 -1.11 -5.60 15.21
C ALA A 105 -2.20 -6.20 16.12
N GLY A 106 -2.87 -7.28 15.71
CA GLY A 106 -3.89 -7.98 16.48
C GLY A 106 -5.29 -7.37 16.33
N ASN A 107 -5.58 -6.29 17.05
CA ASN A 107 -6.87 -5.57 16.91
C ASN A 107 -6.88 -4.57 15.74
N VAL A 108 -5.70 -4.19 15.25
CA VAL A 108 -5.51 -3.32 14.08
C VAL A 108 -4.78 -4.09 12.99
N ARG A 109 -5.24 -3.94 11.75
CA ARG A 109 -4.62 -4.50 10.55
C ARG A 109 -4.60 -3.48 9.43
N ALA A 110 -3.57 -3.54 8.59
CA ALA A 110 -3.49 -2.77 7.35
C ALA A 110 -3.04 -3.68 6.21
N SER A 111 -3.64 -3.49 5.04
CA SER A 111 -3.06 -3.91 3.77
C SER A 111 -2.11 -2.80 3.29
N VAL A 112 -0.97 -3.18 2.73
CA VAL A 112 0.02 -2.27 2.14
C VAL A 112 0.29 -2.73 0.71
N HIS A 113 0.40 -1.78 -0.23
CA HIS A 113 0.84 -2.08 -1.59
C HIS A 113 2.04 -1.22 -1.96
N VAL A 114 3.22 -1.84 -1.92
CA VAL A 114 4.52 -1.20 -2.17
C VAL A 114 4.90 -1.29 -3.64
N ARG A 115 5.47 -0.21 -4.17
CA ARG A 115 6.21 -0.18 -5.44
C ARG A 115 7.52 0.55 -5.25
N GLY A 116 8.62 0.02 -5.76
CA GLY A 116 9.92 0.66 -5.61
C GLY A 116 11.03 0.03 -6.42
N TYR A 117 12.25 0.49 -6.17
CA TYR A 117 13.46 0.00 -6.78
C TYR A 117 14.49 -0.40 -5.74
N VAL A 118 15.18 -1.51 -5.99
CA VAL A 118 16.37 -1.96 -5.26
C VAL A 118 17.58 -1.71 -6.17
N VAL A 119 18.55 -0.94 -5.69
CA VAL A 119 19.69 -0.46 -6.49
C VAL A 119 20.99 -0.99 -5.90
N PRO A 120 21.88 -1.61 -6.69
CA PRO A 120 23.17 -2.10 -6.22
C PRO A 120 24.08 -0.96 -5.72
N PRO A 121 25.06 -1.25 -4.86
CA PRO A 121 26.14 -0.31 -4.54
C PRO A 121 26.87 0.18 -5.80
N ASP A 122 27.33 1.43 -5.77
CA ASP A 122 28.04 2.05 -6.91
C ASP A 122 29.28 1.23 -7.31
N GLY A 123 29.33 0.82 -8.58
CA GLY A 123 30.43 0.03 -9.14
C GLY A 123 30.33 -1.50 -8.94
N LEU A 124 29.25 -2.02 -8.34
CA LEU A 124 28.98 -3.45 -8.34
C LEU A 124 28.47 -3.90 -9.72
N GLU A 125 29.28 -4.69 -10.44
CA GLU A 125 28.84 -5.40 -11.64
C GLU A 125 27.98 -6.60 -11.23
N MET A 126 26.70 -6.59 -11.62
CA MET A 126 25.78 -7.71 -11.34
C MET A 126 26.05 -8.88 -12.31
N PRO A 127 25.98 -10.15 -11.83
CA PRO A 127 26.14 -11.31 -12.71
C PRO A 127 25.05 -11.40 -13.80
N PRO A 128 25.33 -12.07 -14.93
CA PRO A 128 24.32 -12.37 -15.95
C PRO A 128 23.11 -13.09 -15.36
N LEU A 129 21.91 -12.81 -15.87
CA LEU A 129 20.66 -13.29 -15.27
C LEU A 129 20.54 -14.82 -15.31
N GLU A 130 21.20 -15.48 -16.25
CA GLU A 130 21.31 -16.94 -16.37
C GLU A 130 22.16 -17.56 -15.25
N ALA A 131 23.18 -16.83 -14.79
CA ALA A 131 23.97 -17.24 -13.63
C ALA A 131 23.14 -17.09 -12.34
N ILE A 132 22.37 -16.01 -12.22
CA ILE A 132 21.46 -15.77 -11.09
C ILE A 132 20.30 -16.79 -11.07
N ALA A 133 19.85 -17.25 -12.24
CA ALA A 133 18.85 -18.32 -12.39
C ALA A 133 19.38 -19.74 -12.10
N THR A 134 20.69 -19.92 -11.89
CA THR A 134 21.29 -21.24 -11.67
C THR A 134 21.01 -21.72 -10.24
N PRO A 135 20.47 -22.94 -10.02
CA PRO A 135 20.23 -23.47 -8.68
C PRO A 135 21.51 -23.50 -7.83
N GLY A 136 21.45 -22.93 -6.62
CA GLY A 136 22.62 -22.76 -5.75
C GLY A 136 23.46 -21.52 -6.05
N PHE A 137 22.97 -20.57 -6.86
CA PHE A 137 23.52 -19.22 -6.89
C PHE A 137 23.30 -18.51 -5.54
N GLU A 138 24.38 -17.96 -4.97
CA GLU A 138 24.35 -17.16 -3.75
C GLU A 138 24.56 -15.68 -4.11
N PHE A 139 23.66 -14.80 -3.63
CA PHE A 139 23.87 -13.37 -3.70
C PHE A 139 24.98 -12.94 -2.72
N PRO A 140 25.77 -11.90 -3.02
CA PRO A 140 26.76 -11.38 -2.09
C PRO A 140 26.08 -10.80 -0.84
N ASP A 141 26.74 -10.93 0.31
CA ASP A 141 26.41 -10.22 1.55
C ASP A 141 26.76 -8.73 1.40
N LEU A 142 25.83 -7.99 0.78
CA LEU A 142 25.90 -6.56 0.50
C LEU A 142 24.51 -5.95 0.62
N ASP A 143 24.42 -4.78 1.24
CA ASP A 143 23.19 -3.99 1.32
C ASP A 143 22.96 -3.24 -0.01
N PHE A 144 21.89 -3.60 -0.72
CA PHE A 144 21.36 -2.86 -1.86
C PHE A 144 20.42 -1.77 -1.32
N ARG A 145 20.45 -0.57 -1.90
CA ARG A 145 19.58 0.54 -1.47
C ARG A 145 18.17 0.34 -1.99
N PHE A 146 17.18 0.36 -1.10
CA PHE A 146 15.77 0.38 -1.45
C PHE A 146 15.20 1.80 -1.39
N THR A 147 14.45 2.18 -2.41
CA THR A 147 13.61 3.40 -2.42
C THR A 147 12.29 3.11 -3.12
N GLY A 148 11.17 3.49 -2.51
CA GLY A 148 9.84 3.21 -3.05
C GLY A 148 8.73 4.09 -2.48
N SER A 149 7.50 3.72 -2.78
CA SER A 149 6.29 4.31 -2.22
C SER A 149 5.22 3.25 -1.98
N ALA A 150 4.27 3.53 -1.11
CA ALA A 150 3.16 2.62 -0.82
C ALA A 150 1.84 3.34 -0.57
N THR A 151 0.75 2.64 -0.88
CA THR A 151 -0.59 2.96 -0.36
C THR A 151 -0.93 2.01 0.78
N LEU A 152 -1.68 2.50 1.76
CA LEU A 152 -2.16 1.71 2.90
C LEU A 152 -3.68 1.70 2.94
N ALA A 153 -4.26 0.59 3.42
CA ALA A 153 -5.70 0.45 3.62
C ALA A 153 -6.01 -0.27 4.95
N THR A 154 -6.75 0.40 5.83
CA THR A 154 -7.16 -0.11 7.14
C THR A 154 -8.61 0.25 7.49
N THR A 155 -9.26 -0.61 8.27
CA THR A 155 -10.58 -0.40 8.85
C THR A 155 -10.54 0.19 10.26
N SER A 156 -9.35 0.39 10.85
CA SER A 156 -9.24 0.98 12.20
C SER A 156 -9.55 2.48 12.17
N PRO A 157 -10.51 2.99 12.97
CA PRO A 157 -10.88 4.41 13.00
C PRO A 157 -9.70 5.35 13.29
N GLU A 158 -8.81 4.94 14.19
CA GLU A 158 -7.61 5.67 14.62
C GLU A 158 -6.61 5.92 13.48
N PHE A 159 -6.57 5.00 12.51
CA PHE A 159 -5.60 5.01 11.40
C PHE A 159 -6.25 5.35 10.05
N THR A 160 -7.47 5.90 10.06
CA THR A 160 -8.22 6.27 8.84
C THR A 160 -7.50 7.25 7.92
N TRP A 161 -6.60 8.08 8.46
CA TRP A 161 -5.75 8.99 7.67
C TRP A 161 -4.80 8.27 6.71
N LEU A 162 -4.39 7.03 7.02
CA LEU A 162 -3.53 6.22 6.14
C LEU A 162 -4.24 5.85 4.82
N ASN A 163 -5.57 5.74 4.84
CA ASN A 163 -6.37 5.42 3.65
C ASN A 163 -6.35 6.52 2.56
N SER A 164 -5.82 7.70 2.89
CA SER A 164 -5.63 8.83 1.97
C SER A 164 -4.18 9.33 1.93
N THR A 165 -3.23 8.55 2.44
CA THR A 165 -1.81 8.93 2.56
C THR A 165 -0.94 8.07 1.65
N ILE A 166 -0.01 8.70 0.93
CA ILE A 166 1.09 7.99 0.29
C ILE A 166 2.24 7.90 1.30
N ALA A 167 2.76 6.70 1.49
CA ALA A 167 4.04 6.50 2.16
C ALA A 167 5.18 6.62 1.15
N ILE A 168 6.27 7.30 1.52
CA ILE A 168 7.58 7.19 0.89
C ILE A 168 8.41 6.22 1.73
N LEU A 169 9.09 5.27 1.08
CA LEU A 169 9.87 4.22 1.73
C LEU A 169 11.34 4.33 1.34
N GLU A 170 12.23 4.27 2.33
CA GLU A 170 13.68 4.23 2.14
C GLU A 170 14.30 3.16 3.05
N GLY A 171 15.36 2.49 2.58
CA GLY A 171 15.97 1.42 3.35
C GLY A 171 17.07 0.64 2.62
N THR A 172 17.38 -0.55 3.13
CA THR A 172 18.27 -1.52 2.48
C THR A 172 17.65 -2.92 2.41
N VAL A 173 18.07 -3.66 1.39
CA VAL A 173 17.78 -5.09 1.21
C VAL A 173 19.10 -5.79 0.92
N ASN A 174 19.44 -6.81 1.70
CA ASN A 174 20.66 -7.59 1.56
C ASN A 174 20.28 -9.01 1.11
N MET A 175 20.46 -9.31 -0.18
CA MET A 175 19.99 -10.57 -0.78
C MET A 175 20.83 -11.79 -0.34
N GLY A 176 22.06 -11.60 0.13
CA GLY A 176 22.92 -12.68 0.64
C GLY A 176 22.54 -13.17 2.03
N THR A 177 22.14 -12.26 2.93
CA THR A 177 21.61 -12.61 4.27
C THR A 177 20.09 -12.73 4.30
N GLY A 178 19.40 -12.22 3.27
CA GLY A 178 17.96 -12.03 3.22
C GLY A 178 17.43 -10.89 4.10
N THR A 179 18.29 -10.06 4.69
CA THR A 179 17.87 -8.98 5.60
C THR A 179 17.18 -7.83 4.84
N ILE A 180 16.03 -7.37 5.32
CA ILE A 180 15.35 -6.14 4.86
C ILE A 180 15.28 -5.16 6.04
N LYS A 181 15.60 -3.88 5.81
CA LYS A 181 15.43 -2.80 6.79
C LYS A 181 14.85 -1.56 6.11
N VAL A 182 13.63 -1.16 6.47
CA VAL A 182 12.91 -0.09 5.76
C VAL A 182 12.20 0.85 6.73
N GLU A 183 12.25 2.15 6.42
CA GLU A 183 11.49 3.21 7.07
C GLU A 183 10.44 3.77 6.09
N ALA A 184 9.21 4.00 6.57
CA ALA A 184 8.10 4.56 5.81
C ALA A 184 7.59 5.86 6.45
N ARG A 185 7.52 6.93 5.66
CA ARG A 185 7.04 8.25 6.09
C ARG A 185 5.89 8.76 5.22
N ALA A 186 4.99 9.53 5.81
CA ALA A 186 3.93 10.21 5.06
C ALA A 186 4.51 11.27 4.10
N ALA A 187 3.98 11.32 2.87
CA ALA A 187 4.32 12.30 1.83
C ALA A 187 3.72 13.69 2.06
#